data_AF-A0A947EWZ3-F1
#
_entry.id   AF-A0A947EWZ3-F1
#
_cell.length_a   1.000
_cell.length_b   1.000
_cell.length_c   1.000
_cell.angle_alpha   90.00
_cell.angle_beta   90.00
_cell.angle_gamma   90.00
#
_symmetry.space_group_name_H-M   'P 1'
#
loop_
_entity.id
_entity.type
_entity.pdbx_description
1 polymer ?
#
loop_
_entity_poly.entity_id
_entity_poly.type
_entity_poly.pdbx_seq_one_letter_code
_entity_poly.pdbx_strand_id
1 'polypeptide(L)' 'TKGDSDVDIGTVFIGIATPDTVFAERFPMGNHRVRIVQKSVHKAFEMLKKEILKI' A
#
# COMPACT_ATOMS: atom_id res chain seq x y z
N THR A 1 5.44 -21.39 -2.48
CA THR A 1 6.33 -21.32 -1.30
C THR A 1 6.48 -19.87 -0.88
N LYS A 2 6.50 -19.56 0.43
CA LYS A 2 7.05 -18.28 0.92
C LYS A 2 8.52 -18.28 0.46
N GLY A 3 8.96 -17.27 -0.29
CA GLY A 3 10.40 -17.03 -0.47
C GLY A 3 11.03 -16.56 0.83
N ASP A 4 12.34 -16.27 0.83
CA ASP A 4 13.19 -15.92 1.99
C ASP A 4 12.84 -14.59 2.70
N SER A 5 11.56 -14.24 2.78
CA SER A 5 11.08 -13.01 3.38
C SER A 5 10.26 -13.32 4.62
N ASP A 6 10.68 -12.77 5.76
CA ASP A 6 10.00 -12.92 7.06
C ASP A 6 8.64 -12.20 7.13
N VAL A 7 8.29 -11.42 6.10
CA VAL A 7 7.00 -10.74 6.01
C VAL A 7 5.88 -11.68 5.56
N ASP A 8 4.70 -11.49 6.16
CA ASP A 8 3.53 -12.25 5.80
C ASP A 8 3.09 -12.01 4.37
N ILE A 9 2.64 -13.10 3.72
CA ILE A 9 2.11 -13.07 2.36
C ILE A 9 0.95 -12.06 2.32
N GLY A 10 1.07 -11.09 1.41
CA GLY A 10 0.12 -10.00 1.29
C GLY A 10 0.43 -8.76 2.11
N THR A 11 1.62 -8.67 2.70
CA THR A 11 2.18 -7.39 3.10
C THR A 11 2.49 -6.56 1.86
N VAL A 12 1.94 -5.35 1.79
CA VAL A 12 2.18 -4.37 0.70
C VAL A 12 2.62 -3.06 1.33
N PHE A 13 3.63 -2.42 0.74
CA PHE A 13 4.02 -1.06 1.09
C PHE A 13 3.53 -0.11 0.00
N ILE A 14 2.92 1.00 0.39
CA ILE A 14 2.43 2.03 -0.53
C ILE A 14 3.11 3.34 -0.14
N GLY A 15 3.84 3.92 -1.09
CA GLY A 15 4.50 5.22 -0.94
C GLY A 15 3.77 6.33 -1.70
N ILE A 16 3.70 7.51 -1.11
CA ILE A 16 3.25 8.75 -1.75
C ILE A 16 4.39 9.77 -1.65
N ALA A 17 4.69 10.41 -2.77
CA ALA A 17 5.67 11.48 -2.86
C ALA A 17 4.97 12.75 -3.36
N THR A 18 5.07 13.81 -2.58
CA THR A 18 4.67 15.18 -2.95
C THR A 18 5.93 16.05 -3.06
N PRO A 19 5.83 17.30 -3.55
CA PRO A 19 6.96 18.22 -3.53
C PRO A 19 7.54 18.48 -2.14
N ASP A 20 6.72 18.42 -1.09
CA ASP A 20 7.11 18.79 0.27
C ASP A 20 7.51 17.58 1.13
N THR A 21 6.92 16.41 0.87
CA THR A 21 7.12 15.22 1.71
C THR A 21 7.04 13.91 0.93
N VAL A 22 7.74 12.91 1.41
CA VAL A 22 7.68 11.53 0.92
C VAL A 22 7.45 10.63 2.10
N PHE A 23 6.43 9.78 2.02
CA PHE A 23 6.12 8.82 3.06
C PHE A 23 5.66 7.48 2.46
N ALA A 24 5.81 6.41 3.24
CA ALA A 24 5.31 5.10 2.87
C ALA A 24 4.69 4.41 4.08
N GLU A 25 3.61 3.67 3.84
CA GLU A 25 2.89 2.92 4.87
C GLU A 25 2.84 1.43 4.54
N ARG A 26 2.89 0.60 5.58
CA ARG A 26 2.80 -0.86 5.50
C ARG A 26 1.36 -1.31 5.70
N PHE A 27 0.84 -2.12 4.79
CA PHE A 27 -0.51 -2.68 4.85
C PHE A 27 -0.50 -4.21 4.77
N PRO A 28 -1.08 -4.92 5.75
CA PRO A 28 -1.37 -6.34 5.64
C PRO A 28 -2.69 -6.55 4.87
N MET A 29 -2.61 -6.94 3.59
CA MET A 29 -3.76 -7.07 2.69
C MET A 29 -4.40 -8.47 2.68
N GLY A 30 -3.86 -9.40 3.47
CA GLY A 30 -4.31 -10.79 3.59
C GLY A 30 -3.74 -11.72 2.52
N ASN A 31 -4.16 -12.99 2.50
CA ASN A 31 -3.50 -14.05 1.71
C ASN A 31 -4.12 -14.34 0.33
N HIS A 32 -5.26 -13.72 -0.02
CA HIS A 32 -5.95 -13.96 -1.28
C HIS A 32 -5.40 -13.11 -2.43
N ARG A 33 -4.46 -13.67 -3.20
CA ARG A 33 -3.69 -13.00 -4.27
C ARG A 33 -4.49 -12.02 -5.15
N VAL A 34 -5.63 -12.45 -5.70
CA VAL A 34 -6.46 -11.60 -6.60
C VAL A 34 -7.05 -10.39 -5.85
N ARG A 35 -7.50 -10.59 -4.61
CA ARG A 35 -8.07 -9.52 -3.77
C ARG A 35 -7.01 -8.54 -3.27
N ILE A 36 -5.76 -8.98 -3.09
CA ILE A 36 -4.66 -8.12 -2.63
C ILE A 36 -4.42 -6.98 -3.61
N VAL A 37 -4.39 -7.26 -4.91
CA VAL A 37 -4.17 -6.25 -5.95
C VAL A 37 -5.25 -5.17 -5.90
N GLN A 38 -6.53 -5.58 -5.91
CA GLN A 38 -7.65 -4.64 -5.85
C GLN A 38 -7.64 -3.78 -4.58
N LYS A 39 -7.39 -4.39 -3.42
CA LYS A 39 -7.27 -3.66 -2.15
C LYS A 39 -6.11 -2.66 -2.15
N SER A 40 -4.96 -3.06 -2.72
CA SER A 40 -3.77 -2.21 -2.80
C SER A 40 -4.00 -1.00 -3.69
N VAL A 41 -4.61 -1.20 -4.87
CA VAL A 41 -4.97 -0.11 -5.78
C VAL A 41 -5.96 0.86 -5.12
N HIS A 42 -7.01 0.34 -4.48
CA HIS A 42 -7.96 1.19 -3.75
C HIS A 42 -7.23 1.99 -2.66
N LYS A 43 -6.38 1.34 -1.86
CA LYS A 43 -5.67 2.02 -0.77
C LYS A 43 -4.71 3.10 -1.26
N ALA A 44 -4.01 2.86 -2.36
CA ALA A 44 -3.14 3.85 -2.97
C ALA A 44 -3.92 5.10 -3.42
N PHE A 45 -5.07 4.93 -4.07
CA PHE A 45 -5.92 6.06 -4.46
C PHE A 45 -6.56 6.77 -3.27
N GLU A 46 -6.92 6.04 -2.21
CA GLU A 46 -7.41 6.63 -0.96
C GLU A 46 -6.34 7.54 -0.32
N MET A 47 -5.09 7.05 -0.23
CA MET A 47 -3.95 7.81 0.29
C MET A 47 -3.64 9.03 -0.57
N LEU A 48 -3.62 8.85 -1.90
CA LEU A 48 -3.38 9.96 -2.84
C LEU A 48 -4.47 11.03 -2.73
N LYS A 49 -5.75 10.62 -2.70
CA LYS A 49 -6.87 11.55 -2.55
C LYS A 49 -6.77 12.34 -1.24
N LYS A 50 -6.43 11.67 -0.14
CA LYS A 50 -6.21 12.33 1.15
C LYS A 50 -5.09 13.37 1.03
N GLU A 51 -3.99 13.05 0.37
CA GLU A 51 -2.88 13.97 0.20
C GLU A 51 -3.23 15.18 -0.68
N ILE A 52 -3.99 14.97 -1.76
CA ILE A 52 -4.47 16.07 -2.63
C ILE A 52 -5.49 16.96 -1.92
N LEU A 53 -6.33 16.41 -1.03
CA LEU A 53 -7.37 17.15 -0.31
C LEU A 53 -6.87 17.82 0.98
N LYS A 54 -5.64 17.55 1.41
CA LYS A 54 -4.94 18.38 2.40
C LYS A 54 -4.57 19.70 1.70
N ILE A 55 -5.57 20.54 1.49
CA ILE A 55 -5.38 21.98 1.20
C ILE A 55 -5.00 22.65 2.51
#